data_AF-A0A2H9PZU9-F1
#
_entry.id   AF-A0A2H9PZU9-F1
#
_cell.length_a   1.000
_cell.length_b   1.000
_cell.length_c   1.000
_cell.angle_alpha   90.00
_cell.angle_beta   90.00
_cell.angle_gamma   90.00
#
_symmetry.space_group_name_H-M   'P 1'
#
loop_
_entity.id
_entity.type
_entity.pdbx_description
1 polymer ?
#
loop_
_entity_poly.entity_id
_entity_poly.type
_entity_poly.pdbx_seq_one_letter_code
_entity_poly.pdbx_strand_id
1 'polypeptide(L)'
;MKFEYEKVLICVVGQEMVNSEKAGVMFTVNPVNKNKNEIIIEGSFGLGESVVSGQVNLDNYILDKNKLKIISKSINEKRIAIIRDCNGKNKTIKLDNKKANSECLTEKEVIELGKLGIAIEKHYKKPQDIEWAIAGQKIYILQSRAITTL
;
A
#
# COMPACT_ATOMS: atom_id res chain seq x y z
N MET A 1 -16.17 4.97 -23.32
CA MET A 1 -15.70 3.98 -24.30
C MET A 1 -16.66 2.80 -24.30
N LYS A 2 -17.14 2.35 -25.47
CA LYS A 2 -17.82 1.07 -25.63
C LYS A 2 -16.80 0.09 -26.20
N PHE A 3 -16.59 -1.05 -25.53
CA PHE A 3 -15.72 -2.13 -26.00
C PHE A 3 -16.60 -3.27 -26.52
N GLU A 4 -16.25 -3.84 -27.66
CA GLU A 4 -16.90 -5.05 -28.18
C GLU A 4 -16.45 -6.26 -27.37
N TYR A 5 -17.40 -7.08 -26.90
CA TYR A 5 -17.13 -8.20 -25.99
C TYR A 5 -16.09 -9.18 -26.54
N GLU A 6 -16.19 -9.50 -27.84
CA GLU A 6 -15.33 -10.44 -28.56
C GLU A 6 -13.86 -9.99 -28.64
N LYS A 7 -13.58 -8.71 -28.42
CA LYS A 7 -12.22 -8.13 -28.47
C LYS A 7 -11.56 -8.02 -27.10
N VAL A 8 -12.27 -8.36 -26.01
CA VAL A 8 -11.73 -8.31 -24.65
C VAL A 8 -11.19 -9.68 -24.27
N LEU A 9 -9.87 -9.82 -24.24
CA LEU A 9 -9.18 -11.03 -23.78
C LEU A 9 -8.77 -10.87 -22.30
N ILE A 10 -8.75 -11.98 -21.56
CA ILE A 10 -8.35 -12.02 -20.15
C ILE A 10 -7.04 -12.81 -20.03
N CYS A 11 -6.09 -12.26 -19.28
CA CYS A 11 -4.90 -12.96 -18.82
C CYS A 11 -4.96 -13.08 -17.30
N VAL A 12 -4.62 -14.26 -16.76
CA VAL A 12 -4.60 -14.53 -15.33
C VAL A 12 -3.15 -14.55 -14.85
N VAL A 13 -2.85 -13.71 -13.86
CA VAL A 13 -1.52 -13.67 -13.23
C VAL A 13 -1.49 -14.67 -12.08
N GLY A 14 -0.63 -15.69 -12.18
CA GLY A 14 -0.28 -16.56 -11.07
C GLY A 14 0.86 -15.93 -10.26
N GLN A 15 0.58 -15.45 -9.05
CA GLN A 15 1.54 -14.81 -8.17
C GLN A 15 1.60 -15.53 -6.81
N GLU A 16 2.81 -15.70 -6.27
CA GLU A 16 2.99 -16.23 -4.93
C GLU A 16 2.40 -15.26 -3.90
N MET A 17 1.60 -15.79 -2.97
CA MET A 17 0.92 -14.99 -1.96
C MET A 17 1.88 -14.64 -0.83
N VAL A 18 2.07 -13.34 -0.59
CA VAL A 18 2.85 -12.84 0.56
C VAL A 18 1.98 -12.91 1.82
N ASN A 19 2.41 -13.70 2.81
CA ASN A 19 1.76 -13.74 4.13
C ASN A 19 2.17 -12.51 4.95
N SER A 20 1.56 -11.37 4.66
CA SER A 20 1.99 -10.08 5.19
C SER A 20 1.44 -9.76 6.57
N GLU A 21 2.28 -9.12 7.38
CA GLU A 21 1.91 -8.53 8.66
C GLU A 21 1.34 -7.12 8.49
N LYS A 22 1.71 -6.46 7.39
CA LYS A 22 1.30 -5.11 7.02
C LYS A 22 1.19 -5.03 5.51
N ALA A 23 0.22 -4.28 5.01
CA ALA A 23 0.06 -4.07 3.58
C ALA A 23 -0.59 -2.71 3.32
N GLY A 24 -0.47 -2.24 2.09
CA GLY A 24 -0.92 -0.90 1.76
C GLY A 24 -0.69 -0.49 0.32
N VAL A 25 -0.91 0.80 0.09
CA VAL A 25 -0.71 1.47 -1.18
C VAL A 25 0.28 2.63 -1.01
N MET A 26 0.93 3.02 -2.09
CA MET A 26 1.86 4.14 -2.12
C MET A 26 1.70 4.89 -3.45
N PHE A 27 1.54 6.20 -3.35
CA PHE A 27 1.50 7.11 -4.49
C PHE A 27 2.78 7.93 -4.52
N THR A 28 3.52 7.89 -5.63
CA THR A 28 4.78 8.66 -5.75
C THR A 28 4.55 10.15 -6.02
N VAL A 29 3.31 10.61 -5.90
CA VAL A 29 2.87 12.00 -5.99
C VAL A 29 1.70 12.15 -5.04
N ASN A 30 1.57 13.28 -4.37
CA ASN A 30 0.37 13.53 -3.57
C ASN A 30 -0.82 13.82 -4.50
N PRO A 31 -1.86 12.95 -4.55
CA PRO A 31 -2.97 13.13 -5.47
C PRO A 31 -3.95 14.23 -5.04
N VAL A 32 -3.90 14.67 -3.77
CA VAL A 32 -4.82 15.68 -3.22
C VAL A 32 -4.38 17.08 -3.63
N ASN A 33 -3.09 17.41 -3.46
CA ASN A 33 -2.52 18.73 -3.77
C ASN A 33 -1.68 18.74 -5.06
N LYS A 34 -1.52 17.59 -5.72
CA LYS A 34 -0.69 17.38 -6.93
C LYS A 34 0.80 17.66 -6.75
N ASN A 35 1.29 17.69 -5.50
CA ASN A 35 2.70 17.93 -5.21
C ASN A 35 3.55 16.70 -5.57
N LYS A 36 4.38 16.83 -6.61
CA LYS A 36 5.28 15.78 -7.11
C LYS A 36 6.47 15.51 -6.18
N ASN A 37 6.73 16.38 -5.20
CA ASN A 37 7.78 16.21 -4.21
C ASN A 37 7.30 15.45 -2.97
N GLU A 38 6.04 15.06 -2.91
CA GLU A 38 5.46 14.30 -1.80
C GLU A 38 5.13 12.88 -2.26
N ILE A 39 5.44 11.90 -1.40
CA ILE A 39 4.98 10.52 -1.52
C ILE A 39 3.95 10.29 -0.43
N ILE A 40 2.79 9.76 -0.81
CA ILE A 40 1.77 9.30 0.13
C ILE A 40 1.95 7.80 0.29
N ILE A 41 2.08 7.34 1.53
CA ILE A 41 2.09 5.92 1.89
C ILE A 41 0.90 5.68 2.80
N GLU A 42 0.06 4.72 2.45
CA GLU A 42 -1.08 4.32 3.25
C GLU A 42 -1.00 2.84 3.58
N GLY A 43 -1.30 2.47 4.82
CA GLY A 43 -1.17 1.08 5.24
C GLY A 43 -2.02 0.68 6.43
N SER A 44 -2.22 -0.63 6.56
CA SER A 44 -2.88 -1.25 7.71
C SER A 44 -2.21 -2.58 8.06
N PHE A 45 -2.66 -3.20 9.14
CA PHE A 45 -2.19 -4.51 9.58
C PHE A 45 -2.83 -5.64 8.78
N GLY A 46 -2.07 -6.72 8.55
CA GLY A 46 -2.51 -7.93 7.87
C GLY A 46 -2.30 -7.92 6.37
N LEU A 47 -3.16 -8.66 5.66
CA LEU A 47 -3.17 -8.82 4.21
C LEU A 47 -3.74 -7.58 3.51
N GLY A 48 -3.24 -7.29 2.31
CA GLY A 48 -3.67 -6.14 1.49
C GLY A 48 -5.14 -6.17 1.06
N GLU A 49 -5.80 -7.33 1.16
CA GLU A 49 -7.23 -7.49 0.86
C GLU A 49 -8.11 -6.51 1.64
N SER A 50 -7.79 -6.22 2.92
CA SER A 50 -8.56 -5.28 3.72
C SER A 50 -8.41 -3.84 3.24
N VAL A 51 -7.24 -3.50 2.67
CA VAL A 51 -6.94 -2.16 2.15
C VAL A 51 -7.74 -1.91 0.87
N VAL A 52 -7.68 -2.86 -0.07
CA VAL A 52 -8.35 -2.73 -1.38
C VAL A 52 -9.87 -2.80 -1.26
N SER A 53 -10.38 -3.59 -0.32
CA SER A 53 -11.83 -3.69 -0.08
C SER A 53 -12.44 -2.50 0.67
N GLY A 54 -11.62 -1.56 1.17
CA GLY A 54 -12.08 -0.39 1.93
C GLY A 54 -12.70 -0.75 3.29
N GLN A 55 -12.43 -1.94 3.81
CA GLN A 55 -13.00 -2.43 5.07
C GLN A 55 -12.30 -1.87 6.32
N VAL A 56 -11.13 -1.26 6.15
CA VAL A 56 -10.33 -0.71 7.24
C VAL A 56 -9.93 0.74 6.94
N ASN A 57 -9.88 1.55 7.99
CA ASN A 57 -9.18 2.82 7.91
C ASN A 57 -7.68 2.55 7.78
N LEU A 58 -6.98 3.41 7.06
CA LEU A 58 -5.54 3.29 6.82
C LEU A 58 -4.80 4.36 7.60
N ASP A 59 -3.62 4.03 8.10
CA ASP A 59 -2.68 5.08 8.50
C ASP A 59 -2.16 5.76 7.22
N ASN A 60 -2.01 7.08 7.26
CA ASN A 60 -1.52 7.88 6.15
C ASN A 60 -0.21 8.57 6.56
N TYR A 61 0.81 8.44 5.73
CA TYR A 61 2.13 9.01 5.92
C TYR A 61 2.49 9.85 4.70
N ILE A 62 2.84 11.12 4.90
CA ILE A 62 3.34 11.99 3.83
C ILE A 62 4.85 12.11 3.99
N LEU A 63 5.59 11.73 2.96
CA LEU A 63 7.05 11.75 2.92
C LEU A 63 7.54 12.80 1.91
N ASP A 64 8.49 13.65 2.32
CA ASP A 64 9.26 14.49 1.41
C ASP A 64 10.19 13.61 0.57
N LYS A 65 10.01 13.62 -0.74
CA LYS A 65 10.76 12.78 -1.69
C LYS A 65 12.25 13.10 -1.72
N ASN A 66 12.63 14.36 -1.55
CA ASN A 66 14.02 14.82 -1.67
C ASN A 66 14.79 14.57 -0.38
N LYS A 67 14.15 14.84 0.76
CA LYS A 67 14.77 14.71 2.09
C LYS A 67 14.58 13.32 2.70
N LEU A 68 13.67 12.51 2.15
CA LEU A 68 13.23 11.23 2.73
C LEU A 68 12.83 11.40 4.21
N LYS A 69 12.10 12.47 4.51
CA LYS A 69 11.64 12.80 5.85
C LYS A 69 10.12 12.82 5.89
N ILE A 70 9.55 12.25 6.95
CA ILE A 70 8.11 12.30 7.17
C ILE A 70 7.69 13.75 7.48
N ILE A 71 6.80 14.28 6.66
CA ILE A 71 6.19 15.62 6.79
C ILE A 71 5.04 15.53 7.78
N SER A 72 4.17 14.54 7.63
CA SER A 72 3.02 14.32 8.49
C SER A 72 2.65 12.85 8.59
N LYS A 73 1.95 12.52 9.67
CA LYS A 73 1.35 11.21 9.92
C LYS A 73 -0.09 11.42 10.38
N SER A 74 -1.00 10.59 9.89
CA SER A 74 -2.37 10.48 10.39
C SER A 74 -2.63 9.02 10.74
N ILE A 75 -2.84 8.75 12.04
CA ILE A 75 -3.02 7.40 12.57
C ILE A 75 -4.49 7.18 12.83
N ASN A 76 -5.05 6.15 12.20
CA ASN A 76 -6.48 5.86 12.25
C ASN A 76 -6.76 4.56 13.01
N GLU A 77 -7.96 4.44 13.55
CA GLU A 77 -8.41 3.23 14.24
C GLU A 77 -8.63 2.08 13.24
N LYS A 78 -7.76 1.06 13.33
CA LYS A 78 -7.77 -0.16 12.49
C LYS A 78 -8.46 -1.30 13.25
N ARG A 79 -9.79 -1.29 13.29
CA ARG A 79 -10.58 -2.24 14.14
C ARG A 79 -10.39 -3.71 13.79
N ILE A 80 -10.10 -4.01 12.53
CA ILE A 80 -9.92 -5.38 12.03
C ILE A 80 -8.63 -5.48 11.21
N ALA A 81 -8.15 -6.71 11.07
CA ALA A 81 -7.12 -7.09 10.11
C ALA A 81 -7.50 -8.43 9.48
N ILE A 82 -7.13 -8.65 8.22
CA ILE A 82 -7.25 -9.96 7.58
C ILE A 82 -5.90 -10.66 7.72
N ILE A 83 -5.89 -11.87 8.26
CA ILE A 83 -4.69 -12.70 8.42
C ILE A 83 -4.87 -14.04 7.73
N ARG A 84 -3.76 -14.72 7.44
CA ARG A 84 -3.80 -16.10 6.96
C ARG A 84 -3.68 -17.06 8.14
N ASP A 85 -4.57 -18.05 8.22
CA ASP A 85 -4.52 -19.09 9.25
C ASP A 85 -3.53 -20.21 8.89
N CYS A 86 -3.34 -21.15 9.83
CA CYS A 86 -2.44 -22.30 9.64
C CYS A 86 -2.90 -23.27 8.53
N ASN A 87 -4.16 -23.20 8.11
CA ASN A 87 -4.70 -24.00 7.01
C ASN A 87 -4.63 -23.26 5.67
N GLY A 88 -4.02 -22.07 5.64
CA GLY A 88 -3.85 -21.25 4.45
C GLY A 88 -5.09 -20.45 4.05
N LYS A 89 -6.13 -20.37 4.89
CA LYS A 89 -7.35 -19.58 4.66
C LYS A 89 -7.22 -18.18 5.23
N ASN A 90 -7.86 -17.22 4.56
CA ASN A 90 -7.96 -15.85 5.07
C ASN A 90 -9.03 -15.78 6.16
N LYS A 91 -8.72 -15.05 7.24
CA LYS A 91 -9.62 -14.82 8.38
C LYS A 91 -9.53 -13.37 8.84
N THR A 92 -10.69 -12.76 9.02
CA THR A 92 -10.81 -11.46 9.67
C THR A 92 -10.71 -11.62 11.19
N ILE A 93 -9.79 -10.87 11.79
CA ILE A 93 -9.63 -10.77 13.24
C ILE A 93 -9.92 -9.36 13.71
N LYS A 94 -10.48 -9.22 14.91
CA LYS A 94 -10.56 -7.92 15.59
C LYS A 94 -9.22 -7.63 16.24
N LEU A 95 -8.70 -6.42 16.03
CA LEU A 95 -7.52 -5.96 16.76
C LEU A 95 -7.94 -5.48 18.15
N ASP A 96 -7.07 -5.69 19.13
CA ASP A 96 -7.26 -5.06 20.44
C ASP A 96 -7.13 -3.53 20.32
N ASN A 97 -7.68 -2.80 21.29
CA ASN A 97 -7.67 -1.33 21.25
C ASN A 97 -6.27 -0.72 21.15
N LYS A 98 -5.25 -1.38 21.74
CA LYS A 98 -3.88 -0.87 21.70
C LYS A 98 -3.31 -0.95 20.30
N LYS A 99 -3.46 -2.10 19.64
CA LYS A 99 -2.98 -2.35 18.28
C LYS A 99 -3.80 -1.56 17.26
N ALA A 100 -5.13 -1.52 17.42
CA ALA A 100 -6.01 -0.76 16.53
C ALA A 100 -5.65 0.72 16.43
N ASN A 101 -5.20 1.34 17.53
CA ASN A 101 -4.81 2.75 17.60
C ASN A 101 -3.29 2.99 17.45
N SER A 102 -2.50 1.94 17.20
CA SER A 102 -1.05 2.07 17.00
C SER A 102 -0.68 2.37 15.55
N GLU A 103 0.48 2.98 15.32
CA GLU A 103 1.05 3.14 13.98
C GLU A 103 1.31 1.75 13.36
N CYS A 104 0.86 1.52 12.13
CA CYS A 104 1.12 0.26 11.43
C CYS A 104 2.56 0.18 10.92
N LEU A 105 3.12 1.29 10.45
CA LEU A 105 4.49 1.39 9.96
C LEU A 105 5.38 2.15 10.93
N THR A 106 6.59 1.63 11.10
CA THR A 106 7.70 2.36 11.73
C THR A 106 8.25 3.41 10.75
N GLU A 107 8.91 4.43 11.28
CA GLU A 107 9.54 5.47 10.45
C GLU A 107 10.56 4.88 9.46
N LYS A 108 11.31 3.85 9.87
CA LYS A 108 12.25 3.14 9.00
C LYS A 108 11.55 2.50 7.81
N GLU A 109 10.43 1.80 8.04
CA GLU A 109 9.64 1.17 6.97
C GLU A 109 9.06 2.21 6.01
N VAL A 110 8.56 3.35 6.52
CA VAL A 110 8.07 4.46 5.68
C VAL A 110 9.17 5.00 4.77
N ILE A 111 10.38 5.20 5.31
CA ILE A 111 11.53 5.68 4.53
C ILE A 111 11.97 4.64 3.49
N GLU A 112 12.01 3.35 3.84
CA GLU A 112 12.36 2.27 2.92
C GLU A 112 11.35 2.13 1.78
N LEU A 113 10.05 2.19 2.09
CA LEU A 113 8.98 2.24 1.09
C LEU A 113 9.15 3.46 0.17
N GLY A 114 9.41 4.64 0.73
CA GLY A 114 9.66 5.86 -0.03
C GLY A 114 10.82 5.73 -1.01
N LYS A 115 11.94 5.13 -0.59
CA LYS A 115 13.09 4.84 -1.47
C LYS A 115 12.71 3.90 -2.62
N LEU A 116 11.94 2.85 -2.34
CA LEU A 116 11.44 1.94 -3.38
C LEU A 116 10.50 2.68 -4.36
N GLY A 117 9.60 3.52 -3.85
CA GLY A 117 8.71 4.34 -4.67
C GLY A 117 9.47 5.25 -5.63
N ILE A 118 10.51 5.93 -5.16
CA ILE A 118 11.39 6.76 -6.00
C ILE A 118 12.08 5.92 -7.08
N ALA A 119 12.61 4.76 -6.72
CA ALA A 119 13.29 3.88 -7.67
C ALA A 119 12.33 3.38 -8.77
N ILE A 120 11.10 3.00 -8.39
CA ILE A 120 10.07 2.53 -9.31
C ILE A 120 9.58 3.66 -10.22
N GLU A 121 9.30 4.85 -9.67
CA GLU A 121 8.94 6.04 -10.45
C GLU A 121 10.05 6.42 -11.44
N LYS A 122 11.31 6.38 -11.02
CA LYS A 122 12.46 6.63 -11.89
C LYS A 122 12.53 5.61 -13.03
N HIS A 123 12.24 4.35 -12.76
CA HIS A 123 12.22 3.29 -13.76
C HIS A 123 11.12 3.53 -14.81
N TYR A 124 9.89 3.80 -14.38
CA TYR A 124 8.74 4.00 -15.27
C TYR A 124 8.62 5.43 -15.84
N LYS A 125 9.41 6.39 -15.34
CA LYS A 125 9.46 7.81 -15.74
C LYS A 125 8.13 8.54 -15.61
N LYS A 126 7.23 8.01 -14.78
CA LYS A 126 5.88 8.54 -14.53
C LYS A 126 5.51 8.29 -13.08
N PRO A 127 4.70 9.16 -12.45
CA PRO A 127 4.18 8.88 -11.12
C PRO A 127 3.42 7.55 -11.06
N GLN A 128 3.64 6.80 -10.00
CA GLN A 128 3.11 5.45 -9.83
C GLN A 128 2.20 5.36 -8.62
N ASP A 129 1.18 4.52 -8.76
CA ASP A 129 0.37 3.94 -7.71
C ASP A 129 0.85 2.50 -7.51
N ILE A 130 1.28 2.16 -6.30
CA ILE A 130 2.07 0.98 -5.98
C ILE A 130 1.41 0.25 -4.81
N GLU A 131 1.08 -1.02 -5.01
CA GLU A 131 0.65 -1.91 -3.92
C GLU A 131 1.85 -2.61 -3.31
N TRP A 132 1.90 -2.67 -1.99
CA TRP A 132 3.03 -3.24 -1.25
C TRP A 132 2.56 -4.09 -0.07
N ALA A 133 3.45 -4.99 0.35
CA ALA A 133 3.26 -5.85 1.52
C ALA A 133 4.57 -5.99 2.29
N ILE A 134 4.49 -6.16 3.61
CA ILE A 134 5.61 -6.43 4.49
C ILE A 134 5.37 -7.75 5.20
N ALA A 135 6.32 -8.67 5.07
CA ALA A 135 6.36 -9.93 5.81
C ALA A 135 7.72 -10.04 6.52
N GLY A 136 7.72 -10.13 7.85
CA GLY A 136 8.92 -9.95 8.67
C GLY A 136 9.56 -8.59 8.40
N GLN A 137 10.82 -8.59 7.95
CA GLN A 137 11.59 -7.37 7.66
C GLN A 137 11.70 -7.07 6.15
N LYS A 138 10.96 -7.80 5.30
CA LYS A 138 11.07 -7.68 3.85
C LYS A 138 9.84 -7.02 3.26
N ILE A 139 10.08 -5.99 2.46
CA ILE A 139 9.07 -5.32 1.64
C ILE A 139 8.96 -6.05 0.30
N TYR A 140 7.73 -6.30 -0.12
CA TYR A 140 7.35 -6.85 -1.42
C TYR A 140 6.50 -5.83 -2.17
N ILE A 141 6.78 -5.64 -3.45
CA ILE A 141 5.95 -4.86 -4.36
C ILE A 141 5.03 -5.85 -5.08
N LEU A 142 3.72 -5.63 -4.96
CA LEU A 142 2.70 -6.53 -5.50
C LEU A 142 2.21 -6.06 -6.87
N GLN A 143 2.03 -4.75 -7.02
CA GLN A 143 1.57 -4.13 -8.26
C GLN A 143 2.17 -2.73 -8.39
N SER A 144 2.38 -2.27 -9.61
CA SER A 144 2.69 -0.87 -9.90
C SER A 144 1.98 -0.45 -11.19
N ARG A 145 1.33 0.70 -11.16
CA ARG A 145 0.63 1.28 -12.31
C ARG A 145 0.84 2.79 -12.39
N ALA A 146 0.86 3.34 -13.59
CA ALA A 146 0.97 4.78 -13.77
C ALA A 146 -0.29 5.51 -13.31
N ILE A 147 -0.11 6.64 -12.63
CA ILE A 147 -1.22 7.53 -12.28
C ILE A 147 -1.56 8.39 -13.50
N THR A 148 -2.81 8.32 -13.96
CA THR A 148 -3.27 9.02 -15.18
C THR A 148 -4.20 10.20 -14.90
N THR A 149 -4.50 10.49 -13.63
CA THR A 149 -5.50 11.48 -13.19
C THR A 149 -4.92 12.77 -12.62
N LEU A 150 -3.61 13.00 -12.77
CA LEU A 150 -2.92 14.21 -12.29
C LEU A 150 -3.29 15.44 -13.10
#